data_AF-A0A134AB05-F1
#
_entry.id   AF-A0A134AB05-F1
#
_cell.length_a   1.000
_cell.length_b   1.000
_cell.length_c   1.000
_cell.angle_alpha   90.00
_cell.angle_beta   90.00
_cell.angle_gamma   90.00
#
_symmetry.space_group_name_H-M   'P 1'
#
loop_
_entity.id
_entity.type
_entity.pdbx_description
1 polymer ?
#
loop_
_entity_poly.entity_id
_entity_poly.type
_entity_poly.pdbx_seq_one_letter_code
_entity_poly.pdbx_strand_id
1 'polypeptide(L)'
;MSAHAILSASSSNRWIHCPPSVRLSQKYEDEVSPYALEGTSAHALAEYKLKNLLGIDVKDPTDDLDFYDEEMDELTEGYASYVTEVISRYESSAVFVEERLDLSEYVKESFGTADCVVVGEKELHVIDLKYG
;
A
#
# COMPACT_ATOMS: atom_id res chain seq x y z
N MET A 1 5.75 -11.81 11.75
CA MET A 1 4.46 -11.95 11.05
C MET A 1 3.65 -10.71 11.33
N SER A 2 3.27 -9.97 10.28
CA SER A 2 2.31 -8.87 10.43
C SER A 2 0.97 -9.44 10.90
N ALA A 3 0.31 -8.79 11.84
CA ALA A 3 -1.05 -9.16 12.19
C ALA A 3 -1.94 -8.79 11.00
N HIS A 4 -2.67 -9.76 10.44
CA HIS A 4 -3.70 -9.48 9.44
C HIS A 4 -5.08 -9.53 10.10
N ALA A 5 -5.89 -8.51 9.85
CA ALA A 5 -7.29 -8.55 10.23
C ALA A 5 -8.01 -9.71 9.52
N ILE A 6 -8.87 -10.44 10.24
CA ILE A 6 -9.64 -11.56 9.66
C ILE A 6 -10.48 -11.07 8.47
N LEU A 7 -11.05 -9.87 8.59
CA LEU A 7 -11.81 -9.20 7.53
C LEU A 7 -11.01 -7.98 7.03
N SER A 8 -9.81 -8.22 6.51
CA SER A 8 -8.97 -7.15 5.95
C SER A 8 -9.58 -6.53 4.68
N ALA A 9 -9.21 -5.28 4.39
CA ALA A 9 -9.61 -4.61 3.16
C ALA A 9 -9.11 -5.35 1.90
N SER A 10 -7.85 -5.81 1.91
CA SER A 10 -7.24 -6.55 0.79
C SER A 10 -7.91 -7.89 0.49
N SER A 11 -8.56 -8.52 1.48
CA SER A 11 -9.31 -9.77 1.32
C SER A 11 -10.82 -9.56 1.15
N SER A 12 -11.29 -8.31 1.10
CA SER A 12 -12.72 -7.96 1.04
C SER A 12 -13.49 -8.63 -0.08
N ASN A 13 -12.91 -8.66 -1.27
CA ASN A 13 -13.53 -9.34 -2.40
C ASN A 13 -13.85 -10.81 -2.09
N ARG A 14 -12.96 -11.53 -1.39
CA ARG A 14 -13.17 -12.95 -1.02
C ARG A 14 -14.30 -13.10 0.00
N TRP A 15 -14.28 -12.29 1.05
CA TRP A 15 -15.20 -12.46 2.18
C TRP A 15 -16.58 -11.85 1.96
N ILE A 16 -16.71 -10.87 1.06
CA ILE A 16 -18.00 -10.38 0.59
C ILE A 16 -18.71 -11.46 -0.24
N HIS A 17 -17.99 -12.10 -1.17
CA HIS A 17 -18.58 -13.10 -2.06
C HIS A 17 -18.74 -14.49 -1.42
N CYS A 18 -17.83 -14.87 -0.53
CA CYS A 18 -17.89 -16.15 0.18
C CYS A 18 -17.45 -15.98 1.64
N PRO A 19 -18.32 -15.46 2.53
CA PRO A 19 -17.96 -15.21 3.93
C PRO A 19 -17.39 -16.44 4.66
N PRO A 20 -17.90 -17.69 4.47
CA PRO A 20 -17.33 -18.86 5.12
C PRO A 20 -15.90 -19.19 4.68
N SER A 21 -15.47 -18.72 3.49
CA SER A 21 -14.13 -19.03 2.96
C SER A 21 -13.00 -18.50 3.85
N VAL A 22 -13.19 -17.34 4.49
CA VAL A 22 -12.17 -16.74 5.37
C VAL A 22 -11.84 -17.67 6.53
N ARG A 23 -12.86 -18.16 7.23
CA ARG A 23 -12.67 -19.07 8.36
C ARG A 23 -12.10 -20.41 7.94
N LEU A 24 -12.39 -20.85 6.72
CA LEU A 24 -11.78 -22.05 6.16
C LEU A 24 -10.29 -21.82 5.87
N SER A 25 -9.95 -20.70 5.24
CA SER A 25 -8.56 -20.33 4.91
C SER A 25 -7.66 -20.19 6.14
N GLN A 26 -8.20 -19.75 7.29
CA GLN A 26 -7.46 -19.69 8.56
C GLN A 26 -6.90 -21.05 9.04
N LYS A 27 -7.36 -22.17 8.47
CA LYS A 27 -6.84 -23.52 8.79
C LYS A 27 -5.59 -23.89 8.00
N TYR A 28 -5.19 -23.05 7.05
CA TYR A 28 -4.06 -23.28 6.15
C TYR A 28 -3.04 -22.16 6.34
N GLU A 29 -1.77 -22.48 6.12
CA GLU A 29 -0.71 -21.47 6.12
C GLU A 29 -0.80 -20.63 4.83
N ASP A 30 -0.54 -19.33 4.96
CA ASP A 30 -0.45 -18.45 3.79
C ASP A 30 0.86 -18.75 3.04
N GLU A 31 0.73 -19.19 1.79
CA GLU A 31 1.87 -19.38 0.90
C GLU A 31 2.20 -18.05 0.20
N VAL A 32 3.45 -17.61 0.31
CA VAL A 32 3.93 -16.40 -0.35
C VAL A 32 4.60 -16.79 -1.67
N SER A 33 4.10 -16.24 -2.78
CA SER A 33 4.73 -16.43 -4.09
C SER A 33 5.90 -15.46 -4.29
N PRO A 34 6.85 -15.77 -5.20
CA PRO A 34 7.89 -14.81 -5.60
C PRO A 34 7.31 -13.46 -6.06
N TYR A 35 6.20 -13.48 -6.80
CA TYR A 35 5.49 -12.27 -7.24
C TYR A 35 4.94 -11.42 -6.08
N ALA A 36 4.49 -12.06 -4.98
CA ALA A 36 4.05 -11.33 -3.79
C ALA A 36 5.22 -10.67 -3.04
N LEU A 37 6.39 -11.31 -3.04
CA LEU A 37 7.62 -10.73 -2.49
C LEU A 37 8.12 -9.57 -3.36
N GLU A 38 8.11 -9.76 -4.67
CA GLU A 38 8.46 -8.71 -5.64
C GLU A 38 7.57 -7.47 -5.50
N GLY A 39 6.25 -7.66 -5.38
CA GLY A 39 5.33 -6.57 -5.08
C GLY A 39 5.64 -5.89 -3.75
N THR A 40 6.02 -6.64 -2.71
CA THR A 40 6.43 -6.06 -1.42
C THR A 40 7.66 -5.16 -1.58
N SER A 41 8.66 -5.59 -2.37
CA SER A 41 9.83 -4.79 -2.70
C SER A 41 9.46 -3.51 -3.46
N ALA A 42 8.56 -3.61 -4.44
CA ALA A 42 8.09 -2.47 -5.22
C ALA A 42 7.38 -1.42 -4.34
N HIS A 43 6.52 -1.83 -3.41
CA HIS A 43 5.88 -0.90 -2.46
C HIS A 43 6.90 -0.22 -1.55
N ALA A 44 7.90 -0.95 -1.04
CA ALA A 44 8.95 -0.37 -0.20
C ALA A 44 9.78 0.69 -0.95
N LEU A 45 10.14 0.41 -2.22
CA LEU A 45 10.86 1.37 -3.06
C LEU A 45 10.00 2.59 -3.41
N ALA A 46 8.73 2.39 -3.74
CA ALA A 46 7.77 3.46 -4.01
C ALA A 46 7.54 4.37 -2.80
N GLU A 47 7.39 3.78 -1.61
CA GLU A 47 7.28 4.51 -0.33
C GLU A 47 8.51 5.42 -0.13
N TYR A 48 9.71 4.86 -0.29
CA TYR A 48 10.97 5.60 -0.16
C TYR A 48 11.04 6.78 -1.12
N LYS A 49 10.81 6.53 -2.42
CA LYS A 49 10.85 7.57 -3.46
C LYS A 49 9.86 8.70 -3.18
N LEU A 50 8.62 8.35 -2.82
CA LEU A 50 7.60 9.34 -2.51
C LEU A 50 7.96 10.16 -1.26
N LYS A 51 8.43 9.51 -0.19
CA LYS A 51 8.86 10.22 1.04
C LYS A 51 10.03 11.17 0.77
N ASN A 52 11.00 10.75 -0.04
CA ASN A 52 12.09 11.62 -0.48
C ASN A 52 11.60 12.84 -1.26
N LEU A 53 10.67 12.68 -2.21
CA LEU A 53 10.08 13.81 -2.95
C LEU A 53 9.31 14.78 -2.04
N LEU A 54 8.74 14.29 -0.95
CA LEU A 54 8.08 15.09 0.08
C LEU A 54 9.08 15.74 1.07
N GLY A 55 10.38 15.50 0.92
CA GLY A 55 11.42 16.02 1.80
C GLY A 55 11.51 15.33 3.17
N ILE A 56 10.96 14.12 3.28
CA ILE A 56 11.03 13.28 4.48
C ILE A 56 12.28 12.41 4.37
N ASP A 57 13.20 12.56 5.31
CA ASP A 57 14.43 11.76 5.36
C ASP A 57 14.11 10.31 5.77
N VAL A 58 14.34 9.38 4.85
CA VAL A 58 14.14 7.94 5.03
C VAL A 58 15.32 7.17 4.46
N LYS A 59 15.60 6.00 5.02
CA LYS A 59 16.67 5.12 4.53
C LYS A 59 16.29 4.57 3.15
N ASP A 60 17.22 4.64 2.21
CA ASP A 60 17.12 3.96 0.92
C ASP A 60 17.06 2.42 1.12
N PRO A 61 15.97 1.75 0.68
CA PRO A 61 15.83 0.31 0.82
C PRO A 61 16.56 -0.47 -0.27
N THR A 62 17.07 0.15 -1.33
CA THR A 62 17.54 -0.51 -2.56
C THR A 62 18.54 -1.64 -2.32
N ASP A 63 19.51 -1.44 -1.41
CA ASP A 63 20.51 -2.46 -1.06
C ASP A 63 19.91 -3.69 -0.34
N ASP A 64 18.74 -3.53 0.28
CA ASP A 64 18.04 -4.57 1.03
C ASP A 64 16.93 -5.27 0.19
N LEU A 65 16.74 -4.89 -1.08
CA LEU A 65 15.69 -5.44 -1.94
C LEU A 65 16.15 -6.69 -2.71
N ASP A 66 15.48 -7.82 -2.47
CA ASP A 66 15.77 -9.10 -3.14
C ASP A 66 15.42 -9.12 -4.65
N PHE A 67 14.55 -8.22 -5.10
CA PHE A 67 13.94 -8.21 -6.45
C PHE A 67 14.16 -6.91 -7.23
N TYR A 68 15.11 -6.07 -6.82
CA TYR A 68 15.33 -4.79 -7.49
C TYR A 68 15.85 -4.97 -8.93
N ASP A 69 15.21 -4.30 -9.88
CA ASP A 69 15.65 -4.14 -11.26
C ASP A 69 15.25 -2.77 -11.83
N GLU A 70 15.64 -2.51 -13.08
CA GLU A 70 15.38 -1.23 -13.77
C GLU A 70 13.88 -1.00 -14.03
N GLU A 71 13.11 -2.06 -14.27
CA GLU A 71 11.66 -1.97 -14.48
C GLU A 71 10.95 -1.56 -13.19
N MET A 72 11.32 -2.17 -12.05
CA MET A 72 10.83 -1.79 -10.73
C MET A 72 11.16 -0.33 -10.41
N ASP A 73 12.38 0.10 -10.73
CA ASP A 73 12.80 1.49 -10.53
C ASP A 73 11.92 2.46 -11.34
N GLU A 74 11.75 2.21 -12.64
CA GLU A 74 10.93 3.05 -13.53
C GLU A 74 9.45 3.10 -13.10
N LEU A 75 8.86 1.95 -12.76
CA LEU A 75 7.45 1.87 -12.34
C LEU A 75 7.20 2.58 -11.01
N THR A 76 8.09 2.40 -10.03
CA THR A 76 7.98 3.05 -8.73
C THR A 76 8.25 4.57 -8.81
N GLU A 77 9.13 5.00 -9.72
CA GLU A 77 9.31 6.43 -10.05
C GLU A 77 8.06 7.02 -10.68
N GLY A 78 7.43 6.28 -11.60
CA GLY A 78 6.17 6.67 -12.23
C GLY A 78 5.04 6.84 -11.21
N TYR A 79 4.94 5.93 -10.23
CA TYR A 79 4.01 6.06 -9.12
C TYR A 79 4.27 7.32 -8.29
N ALA A 80 5.51 7.54 -7.84
CA ALA A 80 5.85 8.69 -7.02
C ALA A 80 5.61 10.02 -7.77
N SER A 81 5.90 10.05 -9.07
CA SER A 81 5.59 11.16 -9.97
C SER A 81 4.09 11.43 -10.07
N TYR A 82 3.27 10.39 -10.24
CA TYR A 82 1.81 10.52 -10.29
C TYR A 82 1.24 11.10 -8.99
N VAL A 83 1.66 10.58 -7.84
CA VAL A 83 1.21 11.12 -6.54
C VAL A 83 1.60 12.58 -6.39
N THR A 84 2.83 12.95 -6.77
CA THR A 84 3.28 14.35 -6.74
C THR A 84 2.48 15.25 -7.68
N GLU A 85 2.09 14.75 -8.86
CA GLU A 85 1.18 15.46 -9.77
C GLU A 85 -0.18 15.72 -9.09
N VAL A 86 -0.76 14.72 -8.42
CA VAL A 86 -2.03 14.87 -7.68
C VAL A 86 -1.90 15.92 -6.58
N ILE A 87 -0.81 15.88 -5.80
CA ILE A 87 -0.52 16.86 -4.75
C ILE A 87 -0.45 18.27 -5.32
N SER A 88 0.20 18.44 -6.49
CA SER A 88 0.40 19.75 -7.13
C SER A 88 -0.89 20.44 -7.58
N ARG A 89 -2.01 19.73 -7.64
CA ARG A 89 -3.33 20.27 -8.02
C ARG A 89 -3.94 21.15 -6.92
N TYR A 90 -3.41 21.11 -5.70
CA TYR A 90 -3.94 21.83 -4.54
C TYR A 90 -2.93 22.83 -3.99
N GLU A 91 -3.39 24.02 -3.58
CA GLU A 91 -2.55 25.00 -2.88
C GLU A 91 -2.05 24.48 -1.52
N SER A 92 -2.88 23.66 -0.86
CA SER A 92 -2.56 23.00 0.40
C SER A 92 -3.22 21.62 0.44
N SER A 93 -2.42 20.60 0.74
CA SER A 93 -2.88 19.23 0.90
C SER A 93 -2.21 18.57 2.10
N ALA A 94 -2.91 17.61 2.70
CA ALA A 94 -2.33 16.67 3.65
C ALA A 94 -2.04 15.36 2.92
N VAL A 95 -0.81 14.85 3.07
CA VAL A 95 -0.34 13.63 2.42
C VAL A 95 0.05 12.62 3.48
N PHE A 96 -0.51 11.42 3.37
CA PHE A 96 -0.22 10.29 4.25
C PHE A 96 0.33 9.16 3.37
N VAL A 97 1.44 8.56 3.77
CA VAL A 97 2.15 7.52 3.00
C VAL A 97 2.33 6.30 3.89
N GLU A 98 1.93 5.12 3.42
CA GLU A 98 1.87 3.87 4.19
C GLU A 98 1.11 4.04 5.51
N GLU A 99 -0.06 4.70 5.43
CA GLU A 99 -0.85 5.06 6.59
C GLU A 99 -1.70 3.88 7.07
N ARG A 100 -1.57 3.55 8.35
CA ARG A 100 -2.39 2.50 8.97
C ARG A 100 -3.77 3.05 9.34
N LEU A 101 -4.80 2.49 8.72
CA LEU A 101 -6.19 2.87 8.94
C LEU A 101 -6.90 1.85 9.84
N ASP A 102 -7.50 2.34 10.93
CA ASP A 102 -8.43 1.54 11.74
C ASP A 102 -9.84 1.63 11.16
N LEU A 103 -10.39 0.48 10.78
CA LEU A 103 -11.71 0.34 10.17
C LEU A 103 -12.71 -0.32 11.14
N SER A 104 -12.34 -0.48 12.41
CA SER A 104 -13.11 -1.22 13.42
C SER A 104 -14.51 -0.67 13.66
N GLU A 105 -14.75 0.61 13.36
CA GLU A 105 -16.07 1.24 13.40
C GLU A 105 -17.06 0.62 12.39
N TYR A 106 -16.55 0.19 11.23
CA TYR A 106 -17.35 -0.35 10.13
C TYR A 106 -17.31 -1.87 10.08
N VAL A 107 -16.12 -2.44 10.29
CA VAL A 107 -15.89 -3.89 10.28
C VAL A 107 -15.09 -4.22 11.52
N LYS A 108 -15.71 -4.93 12.47
CA LYS A 108 -15.10 -5.27 13.76
C LYS A 108 -13.69 -5.84 13.60
N GLU A 109 -12.73 -5.26 14.33
CA GLU A 109 -11.31 -5.66 14.34
C GLU A 109 -10.60 -5.53 12.98
N SER A 110 -11.16 -4.76 12.04
CA SER A 110 -10.57 -4.54 10.73
C SER A 110 -9.61 -3.35 10.73
N PHE A 111 -8.50 -3.52 10.05
CA PHE A 111 -7.55 -2.47 9.74
C PHE A 111 -6.88 -2.77 8.40
N GLY A 112 -6.27 -1.74 7.82
CA GLY A 112 -5.47 -1.86 6.61
C GLY A 112 -4.36 -0.82 6.60
N THR A 113 -3.52 -0.88 5.58
CA THR A 113 -2.55 0.15 5.27
C THR A 113 -2.93 0.71 3.90
N ALA A 114 -2.97 2.03 3.77
CA ALA A 114 -3.16 2.70 2.50
C ALA A 114 -1.80 3.20 2.00
N ASP A 115 -1.45 2.89 0.76
CA ASP A 115 -0.15 3.24 0.18
C ASP A 115 0.04 4.76 0.14
N CYS A 116 -0.95 5.49 -0.39
CA CYS A 116 -0.99 6.95 -0.28
C CYS A 116 -2.42 7.50 -0.18
N VAL A 117 -2.59 8.47 0.72
CA VAL A 117 -3.81 9.27 0.84
C VAL A 117 -3.47 10.74 0.69
N VAL A 118 -4.09 11.43 -0.26
CA VAL A 118 -3.98 12.88 -0.45
C VAL A 118 -5.32 13.53 -0.16
N VAL A 119 -5.35 14.43 0.82
CA VAL A 119 -6.52 15.24 1.18
C VAL A 119 -6.29 16.65 0.65
N GLY A 120 -7.03 17.04 -0.38
CA GLY A 120 -6.92 18.36 -1.03
C GLY A 120 -8.28 19.04 -1.11
N GLU A 121 -8.44 20.17 -0.43
CA GLU A 121 -9.69 20.94 -0.38
C GLU A 121 -10.95 20.11 -0.05
N LYS A 122 -11.72 19.71 -1.06
CA LYS A 122 -12.96 18.92 -0.96
C LYS A 122 -12.82 17.51 -1.54
N GLU A 123 -11.62 17.12 -1.93
CA GLU A 123 -11.32 15.86 -2.58
C GLU A 123 -10.40 15.01 -1.69
N LEU A 124 -10.66 13.71 -1.70
CA LEU A 124 -9.84 12.70 -1.05
C LEU A 124 -9.40 11.72 -2.12
N HIS A 125 -8.09 11.60 -2.32
CA HIS A 125 -7.50 10.61 -3.21
C HIS A 125 -6.94 9.48 -2.37
N VAL A 126 -7.41 8.26 -2.62
CA VAL A 126 -6.82 7.03 -2.10
C VAL A 126 -6.12 6.37 -3.27
N ILE A 127 -4.79 6.41 -3.27
CA ILE A 127 -3.94 5.94 -4.35
C ILE A 127 -3.28 4.65 -3.87
N ASP A 128 -3.46 3.60 -4.65
CA ASP A 128 -3.03 2.24 -4.33
C ASP A 128 -2.16 1.75 -5.50
N LEU A 129 -0.91 1.44 -5.20
CA LEU A 129 0.06 0.92 -6.14
C LEU A 129 -0.33 -0.53 -6.49
N LYS A 130 -0.22 -0.83 -7.78
CA LYS A 130 -0.33 -2.19 -8.29
C LYS A 130 0.93 -2.51 -9.09
N TYR A 131 1.53 -3.64 -8.75
CA TYR A 131 2.77 -4.13 -9.35
C TYR A 131 2.57 -5.60 -9.73
N GLY A 132 2.67 -5.91 -11.03
CA GLY A 132 2.48 -7.25 -11.60
C GLY A 132 1.83 -7.25 -12.99
#